data_AF-A0A4R3E067-F1
#
_entry.id   AF-A0A4R3E067-F1
#
_cell.length_a   1.000
_cell.length_b   1.000
_cell.length_c   1.000
_cell.angle_alpha   90.00
_cell.angle_beta   90.00
_cell.angle_gamma   90.00
#
_symmetry.space_group_name_H-M   'P 1'
#
loop_
_entity.id
_entity.type
_entity.pdbx_description
1 polymer ?
#
loop_
_entity_poly.entity_id
_entity_poly.type
_entity_poly.pdbx_seq_one_letter_code
_entity_poly.pdbx_strand_id
1 'polypeptide(L)' 'MNPPAPRDTAPTPVAVTQHVELLRQEIEELLDSKFRAYGSANLNAAEVARLDSEIERLNAIIARYRTLGLLG' A
#
# COMPACT_ATOMS: atom_id res chain seq x y z
N MET A 1 -7.47 -5.23 -42.13
CA MET A 1 -8.19 -5.12 -40.84
C MET A 1 -7.21 -4.52 -39.85
N ASN A 2 -7.51 -3.36 -39.27
CA ASN A 2 -6.68 -2.80 -38.21
C ASN A 2 -6.93 -3.57 -36.90
N PRO A 3 -5.90 -3.95 -36.13
CA PRO A 3 -6.10 -4.54 -34.81
C PRO A 3 -6.81 -3.52 -33.90
N PRO A 4 -7.71 -3.97 -33.01
CA PRO A 4 -8.35 -3.08 -32.07
C PRO A 4 -7.28 -2.46 -31.16
N ALA A 5 -7.35 -1.14 -30.98
CA ALA A 5 -6.47 -0.42 -30.07
C ALA A 5 -6.54 -1.05 -28.66
N PRO A 6 -5.42 -1.06 -27.91
CA PRO A 6 -5.44 -1.54 -26.53
C PRO A 6 -6.47 -0.70 -25.79
N ARG A 7 -7.53 -1.35 -25.30
CA ARG A 7 -8.48 -0.68 -24.43
C ARG A 7 -7.72 -0.39 -23.15
N ASP A 8 -7.51 0.89 -22.85
CA ASP A 8 -7.19 1.38 -21.51
C ASP A 8 -8.34 0.94 -20.59
N THR A 9 -8.28 -0.31 -20.13
CA THR A 9 -9.23 -0.84 -19.16
C THR A 9 -8.88 -0.18 -17.85
N ALA A 10 -9.71 0.80 -17.45
CA ALA A 10 -9.70 1.32 -16.08
C ALA A 10 -9.63 0.13 -15.10
N PRO A 11 -8.82 0.23 -14.03
CA PRO A 11 -8.63 -0.86 -13.09
C PRO A 11 -9.99 -1.32 -12.57
N THR A 12 -10.26 -2.62 -12.72
CA THR A 12 -11.52 -3.21 -12.29
C THR A 12 -11.60 -3.22 -10.77
N PRO A 13 -12.80 -3.16 -10.16
CA PRO A 13 -12.95 -3.25 -8.71
C PRO A 13 -12.23 -4.46 -8.10
N VAL A 14 -12.22 -5.61 -8.79
CA VAL A 14 -11.50 -6.82 -8.36
C VAL A 14 -9.99 -6.59 -8.28
N ALA A 15 -9.40 -5.94 -9.29
CA ALA A 15 -7.97 -5.63 -9.29
C ALA A 15 -7.60 -4.62 -8.19
N VAL A 16 -8.49 -3.68 -7.88
CA VAL A 16 -8.29 -2.72 -6.79
C VAL A 16 -8.38 -3.40 -5.42
N THR A 17 -9.36 -4.28 -5.22
CA THR A 17 -9.47 -5.07 -3.98
C THR A 17 -8.24 -5.94 -3.75
N GLN A 18 -7.77 -6.65 -4.77
CA GLN A 18 -6.55 -7.45 -4.68
C GLN A 18 -5.33 -6.59 -4.35
N HIS A 19 -5.19 -5.44 -4.99
CA HIS A 19 -4.10 -4.52 -4.70
C HIS A 19 -4.16 -4.00 -3.27
N VAL A 20 -5.35 -3.71 -2.74
CA VAL A 20 -5.53 -3.23 -1.36
C VAL A 20 -5.19 -4.29 -0.34
N GLU A 21 -5.48 -5.56 -0.61
CA GLU A 21 -5.03 -6.66 0.25
C GLU A 21 -3.49 -6.79 0.26
N LEU A 22 -2.84 -6.61 -0.89
CA LEU A 22 -1.37 -6.57 -0.94
C LEU A 22 -0.79 -5.39 -0.14
N LEU A 23 -1.38 -4.19 -0.28
CA LEU A 23 -0.96 -3.02 0.48
C LEU A 23 -1.15 -3.21 1.99
N ARG A 24 -2.20 -3.92 2.41
CA ARG A 24 -2.42 -4.27 3.82
C ARG A 24 -1.38 -5.22 4.35
N GLN A 25 -1.04 -6.27 3.60
CA GLN A 25 0.04 -7.19 3.96
C GLN A 25 1.37 -6.46 4.10
N GLU A 26 1.69 -5.56 3.16
CA GLU A 26 2.91 -4.75 3.23
C GLU A 26 2.93 -3.83 4.47
N ILE A 27 1.79 -3.20 4.82
CA ILE A 27 1.67 -2.42 6.05
C ILE A 27 1.91 -3.30 7.30
N GLU A 28 1.37 -4.52 7.35
CA GLU A 28 1.59 -5.44 8.46
C GLU A 28 3.07 -5.80 8.62
N GLU A 29 3.77 -6.09 7.52
CA GLU A 29 5.22 -6.36 7.54
C GLU A 29 6.05 -5.16 7.99
N LEU A 30 5.66 -3.94 7.57
CA LEU A 30 6.31 -2.70 8.02
C LEU A 30 6.07 -2.43 9.51
N LEU A 31 4.86 -2.72 10.03
CA LEU A 31 4.55 -2.61 11.44
C LEU A 31 5.37 -3.60 12.29
N ASP A 32 5.51 -4.84 11.82
CA ASP A 32 6.36 -5.85 12.45
C ASP A 32 7.83 -5.42 12.46
N SER A 33 8.32 -4.87 11.34
CA SER A 33 9.68 -4.33 11.23
C SER A 33 9.90 -3.17 12.18
N LYS A 34 8.91 -2.27 12.30
CA LYS A 34 8.91 -1.16 13.25
C LYS A 34 8.95 -1.67 14.68
N PHE A 35 8.13 -2.66 15.05
CA PHE A 35 8.13 -3.25 16.38
C PHE A 35 9.50 -3.85 16.73
N ARG A 36 10.15 -4.55 15.80
CA ARG A 36 11.52 -5.08 15.99
C ARG A 36 12.55 -3.96 16.14
N ALA A 37 12.42 -2.87 15.38
CA ALA A 37 13.29 -1.70 15.48
C ALA A 37 13.16 -1.01 16.86
N TYR A 38 11.95 -0.95 17.43
CA TYR A 38 11.71 -0.47 18.80
C TYR A 38 12.25 -1.41 19.88
N GLY A 39 12.16 -2.73 19.67
CA GLY A 39 12.65 -3.74 20.62
C GLY A 39 14.17 -3.95 20.60
N SER A 40 14.88 -3.40 19.61
CA SER A 40 16.34 -3.46 19.54
C SER A 40 16.98 -2.55 20.60
N ALA A 41 18.03 -3.04 21.26
CA ALA A 41 18.83 -2.24 22.21
C ALA A 41 19.44 -0.98 21.57
N ASN A 42 19.53 -0.94 20.24
CA ASN A 42 19.93 0.22 19.46
C ASN A 42 18.74 0.72 18.63
N LEU A 43 17.84 1.45 19.28
CA LEU A 43 16.73 2.13 18.62
C LEU A 43 17.28 3.02 17.49
N ASN A 44 16.95 2.69 16.24
CA ASN A 44 17.27 3.53 15.10
C ASN A 44 16.05 4.41 14.78
N ALA A 45 16.00 5.60 15.38
CA ALA A 45 14.91 6.55 15.19
C ALA A 45 14.73 6.96 13.71
N ALA A 46 15.80 6.99 12.92
CA ALA A 46 15.72 7.29 11.49
C ALA A 46 15.02 6.17 10.71
N GLU A 47 15.30 4.90 11.04
CA GLU A 47 14.61 3.77 10.41
C GLU A 47 13.13 3.72 10.82
N VAL A 48 12.82 3.99 12.10
CA VAL A 48 11.43 4.10 12.56
C VAL A 48 10.67 5.18 11.78
N ALA A 49 11.25 6.38 11.63
CA ALA A 49 10.62 7.46 10.87
C ALA A 49 10.43 7.11 9.38
N ARG A 50 11.37 6.36 8.80
CA ARG A 50 11.26 5.85 7.42
C ARG A 50 10.09 4.86 7.29
N LEU A 51 9.98 3.92 8.21
CA LEU A 51 8.88 2.94 8.25
C LEU A 51 7.52 3.63 8.43
N ASP A 52 7.44 4.65 9.28
CA ASP A 52 6.23 5.45 9.46
C ASP A 52 5.80 6.17 8.19
N SER A 53 6.75 6.79 7.49
CA SER A 53 6.48 7.46 6.21
C SER A 53 5.95 6.49 5.14
N GLU A 54 6.47 5.26 5.10
CA GLU A 54 6.03 4.25 4.15
C GLU A 54 4.60 3.75 4.48
N ILE A 55 4.32 3.50 5.76
CA ILE A 55 2.96 3.12 6.21
C ILE A 55 1.95 4.22 5.87
N GLU A 56 2.29 5.49 6.09
CA GLU A 56 1.43 6.63 5.73
C GLU A 56 1.19 6.69 4.22
N ARG A 57 2.22 6.47 3.40
CA ARG A 57 2.13 6.43 1.94
C ARG A 57 1.16 5.35 1.46
N LEU A 58 1.30 4.12 1.97
CA LEU A 58 0.44 3.00 1.59
C LEU A 58 -1.02 3.24 2.04
N ASN A 59 -1.22 3.77 3.24
CA ASN A 59 -2.55 4.15 3.73
C ASN A 59 -3.19 5.25 2.86
N ALA A 60 -2.42 6.22 2.38
CA ALA A 60 -2.91 7.26 1.47
C ALA A 60 -3.39 6.69 0.13
N ILE A 61 -2.70 5.66 -0.39
CA ILE A 61 -3.12 4.95 -1.61
C ILE A 61 -4.47 4.23 -1.38
N ILE A 62 -4.62 3.51 -0.26
CA ILE A 62 -5.87 2.85 0.10
C ILE A 62 -7.00 3.88 0.28
N ALA A 63 -6.73 5.00 0.95
CA ALA A 63 -7.70 6.08 1.13
C ALA A 63 -8.13 6.71 -0.19
N ARG A 64 -7.20 6.84 -1.16
CA ARG A 64 -7.51 7.31 -2.50
C ARG A 64 -8.44 6.33 -3.22
N TYR A 65 -8.23 5.02 -3.12
CA TYR A 65 -9.15 4.04 -3.69
C TYR A 65 -10.55 4.11 -3.09
N ARG A 66 -10.68 4.34 -1.78
CA ARG A 66 -11.98 4.59 -1.14
C ARG A 66 -12.64 5.86 -1.67
N THR A 67 -11.88 6.95 -1.79
CA THR A 67 -12.37 8.24 -2.30
C THR A 67 -12.86 8.15 -3.74
N LEU A 68 -12.20 7.32 -4.56
CA LEU A 68 -12.59 7.05 -5.94
C LEU A 68 -13.77 6.06 -6.07
N GLY A 69 -14.31 5.55 -4.96
CA GLY A 69 -15.39 4.55 -4.96
C GLY A 69 -14.95 3.19 -5.51
N LEU A 70 -13.65 2.91 -5.54
CA LEU A 70 -13.06 1.67 -6.03
C LEU A 70 -12.96 0.59 -4.95
N LEU A 71 -13.21 0.97 -3.70
CA LEU A 71 -13.39 0.08 -2.56
C LEU A 71 -14.79 0.34 -1.98
N GLY A 72 -15.68 -0.62 -2.20
CA GLY A 72 -17.03 -0.65 -1.64
C GLY A 72 -17.11 -1.54 -0.40
#